data_AF-A0A3D0PLU9-F1
#
_entry.id   AF-A0A3D0PLU9-F1
#
_cell.length_a   1.000
_cell.length_b   1.000
_cell.length_c   1.000
_cell.angle_alpha   90.00
_cell.angle_beta   90.00
_cell.angle_gamma   90.00
#
_symmetry.space_group_name_H-M   'P 1'
#
loop_
_entity.id
_entity.type
_entity.pdbx_description
1 polymer ?
#
loop_
_entity_poly.entity_id
_entity_poly.type
_entity_poly.pdbx_seq_one_letter_code
_entity_poly.pdbx_strand_id
1 'polypeptide(L)' 'EIIATTKLDGKTGVEMEALTAASVAALTVYDMCKAVDRGMVISQTQVLEKSGGKSGDWKA' A
#
# COMPACT_ATOMS: atom_id res chain seq x y z
N GLU A 1 3.25 11.35 0.37
CA GLU A 1 3.38 10.02 0.99
C GLU A 1 1.98 9.42 1.11
N ILE A 2 1.83 8.11 0.87
CA ILE A 2 0.56 7.40 0.98
C ILE A 2 0.77 6.23 1.94
N ILE A 3 -0.02 6.19 3.02
CA ILE A 3 -0.01 5.11 4.02
C ILE A 3 -1.38 4.46 4.01
N ALA A 4 -1.41 3.13 3.89
CA ALA A 4 -2.64 2.33 3.95
C ALA A 4 -2.52 1.26 5.04
N THR A 5 -3.51 1.22 5.93
CA THR A 5 -3.61 0.22 7.01
C THR A 5 -4.88 -0.59 6.80
N THR A 6 -4.74 -1.91 6.79
CA THR A 6 -5.84 -2.85 6.64
C THR A 6 -5.87 -3.79 7.85
N LYS A 7 -7.08 -4.23 8.23
CA LYS A 7 -7.28 -5.19 9.31
C LYS A 7 -8.40 -6.15 8.93
N LEU A 8 -8.21 -7.42 9.26
CA LEU A 8 -9.16 -8.49 9.03
C LEU A 8 -9.12 -9.44 10.23
N ASP A 9 -10.28 -10.02 10.56
CA ASP A 9 -10.35 -11.23 11.38
C ASP A 9 -10.49 -12.44 10.44
N GLY A 10 -9.37 -13.10 10.16
CA GLY A 10 -9.29 -14.10 9.10
C GLY A 10 -8.06 -14.99 9.20
N LYS A 11 -8.02 -16.05 8.39
CA LYS A 11 -6.94 -17.05 8.41
C LYS A 11 -5.67 -16.60 7.67
N THR A 12 -5.77 -15.55 6.87
CA THR A 12 -4.69 -15.00 6.05
C THR A 12 -4.40 -13.56 6.43
N GLY A 13 -3.17 -13.11 6.21
CA GLY A 13 -2.82 -11.70 6.36
C GLY A 13 -3.46 -10.84 5.28
N VAL A 14 -3.34 -9.52 5.45
CA VAL A 14 -3.92 -8.49 4.59
C VAL A 14 -2.88 -7.58 3.93
N GLU A 15 -1.67 -8.11 3.72
CA GLU A 15 -0.56 -7.40 3.10
C GLU A 15 -0.92 -6.91 1.69
N MET A 16 -1.63 -7.74 0.93
CA MET A 16 -2.02 -7.44 -0.44
C MET A 16 -3.07 -6.33 -0.50
N GLU A 17 -3.99 -6.28 0.46
CA GLU A 17 -5.03 -5.26 0.58
C GLU A 17 -4.40 -3.91 0.91
N ALA A 18 -3.41 -3.86 1.81
CA ALA A 18 -2.68 -2.63 2.13
C ALA A 18 -1.88 -2.14 0.91
N LEU A 19 -1.11 -3.02 0.26
CA LEU A 19 -0.33 -2.68 -0.94
C LEU A 19 -1.22 -2.22 -2.09
N THR A 20 -2.36 -2.88 -2.30
CA THR A 20 -3.32 -2.52 -3.34
C THR A 20 -3.96 -1.17 -3.06
N ALA A 21 -4.40 -0.92 -1.83
CA ALA A 21 -4.99 0.35 -1.42
C ALA A 21 -4.01 1.52 -1.64
N ALA A 22 -2.75 1.37 -1.21
CA ALA A 22 -1.72 2.37 -1.42
C ALA A 22 -1.42 2.60 -2.91
N SER A 23 -1.34 1.51 -3.70
CA SER A 23 -1.07 1.58 -5.14
C SER A 23 -2.20 2.27 -5.91
N VAL A 24 -3.46 1.92 -5.62
CA VAL A 24 -4.62 2.54 -6.27
C VAL A 24 -4.71 4.01 -5.90
N ALA A 25 -4.49 4.38 -4.64
CA ALA A 25 -4.44 5.78 -4.23
C ALA A 25 -3.33 6.55 -4.97
N ALA A 26 -2.14 5.95 -5.13
CA ALA A 26 -1.04 6.55 -5.89
C ALA A 26 -1.40 6.73 -7.37
N LEU A 27 -2.05 5.74 -7.98
CA LEU A 27 -2.55 5.81 -9.35
C LEU A 27 -3.62 6.90 -9.51
N THR A 28 -4.48 7.09 -8.52
CA THR A 28 -5.46 8.19 -8.51
C THR A 28 -4.77 9.55 -8.47
N VAL A 29 -3.73 9.72 -7.64
CA VAL A 29 -2.94 10.97 -7.62
C VAL A 29 -2.28 11.21 -8.98
N TYR A 30 -1.71 10.17 -9.59
CA TYR A 30 -1.14 10.28 -10.93
C TYR A 30 -2.22 10.73 -11.93
N ASP A 31 -3.40 10.12 -11.91
CA ASP A 31 -4.50 10.47 -12.80
C ASP A 31 -4.92 11.94 -12.69
N MET A 32 -4.98 12.47 -11.46
CA MET A 32 -5.34 13.86 -11.19
C MET A 32 -4.27 14.86 -11.64
N CYS A 33 -2.99 14.47 -11.62
CA CYS A 33 -1.87 15.37 -11.89
C CYS A 33 -1.22 15.19 -13.27
N LYS A 34 -1.56 14.14 -14.03
CA LYS A 34 -0.95 13.79 -15.33
C LYS A 34 -1.04 14.88 -16.41
N ALA A 35 -1.96 15.83 -16.25
CA ALA A 35 -2.10 16.97 -17.17
C ALA A 35 -0.98 18.01 -16.98
N VAL A 36 -0.46 18.12 -15.76
CA VAL A 36 0.61 19.07 -15.39
C VAL A 36 1.97 18.47 -15.68
N ASP A 37 2.18 17.21 -15.27
CA ASP A 37 3.42 16.49 -15.50
C ASP A 37 3.13 15.00 -15.80
N ARG A 38 3.61 14.51 -16.94
CA ARG A 38 3.49 13.10 -17.35
C ARG A 38 4.70 12.26 -16.94
N GLY A 39 5.78 12.89 -16.47
CA GLY A 39 7.00 12.23 -16.00
C GLY A 39 6.95 11.80 -14.54
N MET A 40 5.84 12.02 -13.84
CA MET A 40 5.68 11.61 -12.45
C MET A 40 5.93 10.10 -12.29
N VAL A 41 6.67 9.73 -11.26
CA VAL A 41 6.97 8.32 -10.94
C VAL A 41 6.35 7.98 -9.60
N ILE A 42 5.48 6.97 -9.60
CA ILE A 42 5.09 6.28 -8.36
C ILE A 42 6.28 5.40 -7.97
N SER A 43 6.99 5.78 -6.92
CA SER A 43 8.18 5.08 -6.45
C SER A 43 7.92 4.43 -5.10
N GLN A 44 8.51 3.24 -4.92
CA GLN A 44 8.57 2.51 -3.66
C GLN A 44 7.20 2.17 -3.04
N THR A 45 6.68 0.98 -3.36
CA THR A 45 5.53 0.39 -2.65
C THR A 45 6.02 -0.79 -1.82
N GLN A 46 5.83 -0.73 -0.51
CA GLN A 46 6.31 -1.76 0.43
C GLN A 46 5.38 -1.88 1.64
N VAL A 47 5.44 -3.04 2.30
CA VAL A 47 4.80 -3.25 3.61
C VAL A 47 5.72 -2.64 4.67
N LEU A 48 5.18 -1.80 5.55
CA LEU A 48 5.95 -1.19 6.64
C LEU A 48 5.89 -2.03 7.92
N GLU A 49 4.71 -2.57 8.21
CA GLU A 49 4.48 -3.44 9.35
C GLU A 49 3.38 -4.45 9.05
N LYS A 50 3.46 -5.60 9.70
CA LYS A 50 2.43 -6.64 9.72
C LYS A 50 2.37 -7.22 11.11
N SER A 51 1.17 -7.42 11.64
CA SER A 51 0.95 -8.13 12.90
C SER A 51 0.06 -9.35 12.71
N GLY A 52 0.39 -10.45 13.39
CA GLY A 52 -0.43 -11.67 13.42
C GLY A 52 -0.08 -12.75 12.38
N GLY A 53 -0.74 -13.90 12.52
CA GLY A 53 -0.42 -15.12 11.78
C GLY A 53 0.77 -15.88 12.36
N LYS A 54 1.14 -17.01 11.73
CA LYS A 54 2.22 -17.88 12.21
C LYS A 54 3.60 -17.18 12.22
N SER A 55 3.80 -16.23 11.32
CA SER A 55 5.04 -15.46 11.23
C SER A 55 5.23 -14.44 12.36
N GLY A 56 4.18 -14.17 13.15
CA GLY A 56 4.19 -13.14 14.18
C GLY A 56 4.28 -11.72 13.60
N ASP A 57 4.71 -10.80 14.45
CA ASP A 57 4.85 -9.38 14.11
C ASP A 57 6.14 -9.15 13.32
N TRP A 58 6.03 -8.38 12.24
CA TRP A 58 7.11 -8.03 11.34
C TRP A 58 7.12 -6.54 11.04
N LYS A 59 8.31 -5.95 10.93
CA LYS A 59 8.55 -4.56 10.54
C LYS A 59 9.74 -4.49 9.59
N ALA A 60 9.63 -3.62 8.58
CA ALA A 60 10.68 -3.34 7.61
C ALA A 60 11.87 -2.58 8.22
#